data_AF-A0A2I0JP35-F1
#
_entry.id   AF-A0A2I0JP35-F1
#
_cell.length_a   1.000
_cell.length_b   1.000
_cell.length_c   1.000
_cell.angle_alpha   90.00
_cell.angle_beta   90.00
_cell.angle_gamma   90.00
#
_symmetry.space_group_name_H-M   'P 1'
#
loop_
_entity.id
_entity.type
_entity.pdbx_description
1 polymer ?
#
loop_
_entity_poly.entity_id
_entity_poly.type
_entity_poly.pdbx_seq_one_letter_code
_entity_poly.pdbx_strand_id
1 'polypeptide(L)'
;MLRYMGAINDSTPVVTSIHDCQLVDDIPVEKLLIHDVPVDIICTPTQVFFTNTAIPKPQGIYWEKLSPEKLGQIRILRELKRRIEQETGQTLPCGPSEKLPPTAQRRR
;
A
#
# COMPACT_ATOMS: atom_id res chain seq x y z
N MET A 1 6.96 -0.39 1.96
CA MET A 1 8.04 -1.32 2.37
C MET A 1 9.01 -1.60 1.23
N LEU A 2 8.59 -2.16 0.10
CA LEU A 2 9.49 -2.49 -1.02
C LEU A 2 10.33 -1.30 -1.51
N ARG A 3 9.72 -0.10 -1.61
CA ARG A 3 10.45 1.13 -1.96
C ARG A 3 11.58 1.45 -0.96
N TYR A 4 11.30 1.32 0.34
CA TYR A 4 12.31 1.52 1.40
C TYR A 4 13.45 0.51 1.34
N MET A 5 13.19 -0.69 0.84
CA MET A 5 14.22 -1.71 0.64
C MET A 5 15.02 -1.49 -0.67
N GLY A 6 14.74 -0.44 -1.43
CA GLY A 6 15.35 -0.19 -2.74
C GLY A 6 14.92 -1.20 -3.83
N ALA A 7 13.91 -2.03 -3.56
CA ALA A 7 13.48 -3.08 -4.48
C ALA A 7 12.60 -2.57 -5.63
N ILE A 8 11.93 -1.42 -5.43
CA ILE A 8 11.03 -0.81 -6.42
C ILE A 8 11.18 0.71 -6.42
N ASN A 9 10.81 1.33 -7.54
CA ASN A 9 10.78 2.78 -7.76
C ASN A 9 9.55 3.18 -8.62
N ASP A 10 9.46 4.44 -9.02
CA ASP A 10 8.31 4.95 -9.80
C ASP A 10 8.19 4.30 -11.18
N SER A 11 9.30 3.86 -11.78
CA SER A 11 9.30 3.16 -13.08
C SER A 11 8.97 1.66 -12.98
N THR A 12 8.77 1.13 -11.77
CA THR A 12 8.45 -0.29 -11.60
C THR A 12 6.97 -0.54 -11.93
N PRO A 13 6.64 -1.37 -12.94
CA PRO A 13 5.26 -1.58 -13.37
C PRO A 13 4.44 -2.36 -12.32
N VAL A 14 3.18 -1.94 -12.15
CA VAL A 14 2.19 -2.61 -11.31
C VAL A 14 1.18 -3.29 -12.24
N VAL A 15 1.16 -4.61 -12.22
CA VAL A 15 0.31 -5.44 -13.09
C VAL A 15 -0.63 -6.26 -12.22
N THR A 16 -1.91 -6.33 -12.60
CA THR A 16 -2.90 -7.17 -11.93
C THR A 16 -3.69 -8.00 -12.94
N SER A 17 -4.31 -9.07 -12.46
CA SER A 17 -5.25 -9.88 -13.22
C SER A 17 -6.63 -9.87 -12.54
N ILE A 18 -7.68 -9.64 -13.31
CA ILE A 18 -9.07 -9.64 -12.84
C ILE A 18 -9.96 -10.43 -13.82
N HIS A 19 -11.17 -10.80 -13.41
CA HIS A 19 -12.18 -11.30 -14.34
C HIS A 19 -12.84 -10.13 -15.10
N ASP A 20 -13.34 -10.37 -16.31
CA ASP A 20 -13.97 -9.34 -17.15
C ASP A 20 -15.13 -8.62 -16.44
N CYS A 21 -15.88 -9.33 -15.58
CA CYS A 21 -16.99 -8.75 -14.79
C CYS A 21 -16.57 -7.79 -13.67
N GLN A 22 -15.28 -7.71 -13.35
CA GLN A 22 -14.74 -6.75 -12.38
C GLN A 22 -14.35 -5.43 -13.04
N LEU A 23 -14.36 -5.36 -14.38
CA LEU A 23 -14.14 -4.14 -15.11
C LEU A 23 -15.42 -3.29 -15.08
N VAL A 24 -15.26 -2.03 -14.70
CA VAL A 24 -16.33 -1.04 -14.63
C VAL A 24 -15.90 0.21 -15.40
N ASP A 25 -16.86 0.99 -15.90
CA ASP A 25 -16.57 2.16 -16.73
C ASP A 25 -15.87 3.28 -15.95
N ASP A 26 -16.17 3.44 -14.66
CA ASP A 26 -15.57 4.47 -13.81
C ASP A 26 -15.47 4.02 -12.34
N ILE A 27 -14.46 4.57 -11.65
CA ILE A 27 -14.24 4.39 -10.21
C ILE A 27 -14.10 5.77 -9.58
N PRO A 28 -14.82 6.07 -8.48
CA PRO A 28 -14.72 7.37 -7.82
C PRO A 28 -13.30 7.66 -7.32
N VAL A 29 -12.57 8.51 -8.05
CA VAL A 29 -11.15 8.83 -7.79
C VAL A 29 -10.99 9.51 -6.43
N GLU A 30 -12.00 10.25 -5.96
CA GLU A 30 -12.03 10.89 -4.66
C GLU A 30 -11.99 9.91 -3.48
N LYS A 31 -12.27 8.62 -3.72
CA LYS A 31 -12.16 7.57 -2.71
C LYS A 31 -10.76 6.99 -2.61
N LEU A 32 -9.86 7.31 -3.56
CA LEU A 32 -8.48 6.85 -3.52
C LEU A 32 -7.73 7.52 -2.38
N LEU A 33 -7.09 6.69 -1.57
CA LEU A 33 -6.27 7.11 -0.47
C LEU A 33 -4.85 7.36 -0.97
N ILE A 34 -4.11 8.24 -0.29
CA ILE A 34 -2.71 8.57 -0.62
C ILE A 34 -1.75 7.34 -0.61
N HIS A 35 -2.19 6.23 -0.01
CA HIS A 35 -1.45 4.98 0.07
C HIS A 35 -1.94 3.91 -0.92
N ASP A 36 -2.99 4.19 -1.70
CA ASP A 36 -3.43 3.31 -2.77
C ASP A 36 -2.42 3.34 -3.91
N VAL A 37 -2.20 2.17 -4.51
CA VAL A 37 -1.21 2.00 -5.58
C VAL A 37 -1.96 1.92 -6.90
N PRO A 38 -1.80 2.89 -7.82
CA PRO A 38 -2.40 2.80 -9.14
C PRO A 38 -1.78 1.65 -9.94
N VAL A 39 -2.62 0.98 -10.72
CA VAL A 39 -2.22 -0.15 -11.58
C VAL A 39 -1.90 0.36 -12.97
N ASP A 40 -0.78 -0.07 -13.53
CA ASP A 40 -0.34 0.32 -14.87
C ASP A 40 -0.96 -0.58 -15.96
N ILE A 41 -1.12 -1.88 -15.65
CA ILE A 41 -1.63 -2.90 -16.58
C ILE A 41 -2.66 -3.80 -15.89
N ILE A 42 -3.82 -3.97 -16.54
CA ILE A 42 -4.88 -4.88 -16.11
C ILE A 42 -5.03 -5.97 -17.15
N CYS A 43 -4.88 -7.22 -16.74
CA CYS A 43 -5.12 -8.39 -17.59
C CYS A 43 -6.45 -9.04 -17.22
N THR A 44 -7.32 -9.23 -18.19
CA THR A 44 -8.50 -10.09 -18.09
C THR A 44 -8.29 -11.36 -18.92
N PRO A 45 -9.11 -12.41 -18.76
CA PRO A 45 -9.08 -13.57 -19.65
C PRO A 45 -9.19 -13.23 -21.14
N THR A 46 -9.85 -12.12 -21.49
CA THR A 46 -10.13 -11.75 -22.89
C THR A 46 -9.25 -10.62 -23.43
N GLN A 47 -8.73 -9.74 -22.57
CA GLN A 47 -8.06 -8.52 -23.01
C GLN A 47 -7.01 -8.02 -22.01
N VAL A 48 -6.03 -7.27 -22.52
CA VAL A 48 -5.05 -6.52 -21.71
C VAL A 48 -5.31 -5.02 -21.88
N PHE A 49 -5.35 -4.30 -20.76
CA PHE A 49 -5.59 -2.87 -20.69
C PHE A 49 -4.37 -2.15 -20.10
N PHE A 50 -3.91 -1.09 -20.78
CA PHE A 50 -2.90 -0.17 -20.28
C PHE A 50 -3.62 1.08 -19.76
N THR A 51 -3.54 1.33 -18.46
CA THR A 51 -4.36 2.38 -17.82
C THR A 51 -3.85 3.79 -18.11
N ASN A 52 -2.55 3.94 -18.40
CA ASN A 52 -1.88 5.23 -18.59
C ASN A 52 -2.23 6.25 -17.49
N THR A 53 -2.43 5.76 -16.27
CA THR A 53 -2.88 6.57 -15.13
C THR A 53 -1.88 7.69 -14.81
N ALA A 54 -2.40 8.90 -14.62
CA ALA A 54 -1.62 10.06 -14.17
C ALA A 54 -1.47 10.10 -12.63
N ILE A 55 -2.08 9.16 -11.91
CA ILE A 55 -2.04 9.11 -10.45
C ILE A 55 -0.63 8.68 -10.00
N PRO A 56 0.04 9.43 -9.12
CA PRO A 56 1.37 9.07 -8.67
C PRO A 56 1.35 7.86 -7.74
N LYS A 57 2.39 7.04 -7.79
CA LYS A 57 2.60 5.94 -6.85
C LYS A 57 2.94 6.49 -5.46
N PRO A 58 2.55 5.80 -4.38
CA PRO A 58 2.95 6.18 -3.02
C PRO A 58 4.48 6.29 -2.88
N GLN A 59 4.93 7.37 -2.24
CA GLN A 59 6.35 7.68 -2.08
C GLN A 59 7.01 6.97 -0.90
N GLY A 60 6.25 6.21 -0.12
CA GLY A 60 6.78 5.50 1.03
C GLY A 60 5.70 5.00 1.98
N ILE A 61 6.02 5.04 3.26
CA ILE A 61 5.16 4.66 4.37
C ILE A 61 4.77 5.95 5.05
N TYR A 62 3.46 6.20 5.13
CA TYR A 62 2.87 7.34 5.82
C TYR A 62 2.71 6.98 7.29
N TRP A 63 3.77 7.19 8.08
CA TRP A 63 3.86 6.77 9.48
C TRP A 63 2.77 7.42 10.36
N GLU A 64 2.36 8.63 10.04
CA GLU A 64 1.25 9.39 10.64
C GLU A 64 -0.13 8.76 10.40
N LYS A 65 -0.24 7.78 9.49
CA LYS A 65 -1.49 7.03 9.24
C LYS A 65 -1.49 5.64 9.90
N LEU A 66 -0.40 5.28 10.57
CA LEU A 66 -0.27 3.99 11.26
C LEU A 66 -0.50 4.18 12.75
N SER A 67 -1.61 3.63 13.25
CA SER A 67 -1.91 3.61 14.69
C SER A 67 -0.89 2.78 15.48
N PRO A 68 -0.76 3.03 16.79
CA PRO A 68 0.01 2.16 17.69
C PRO A 68 -0.43 0.69 17.60
N GLU A 69 -1.73 0.44 17.44
CA GLU A 69 -2.30 -0.90 17.31
C GLU A 69 -1.85 -1.59 16.02
N LYS A 70 -1.86 -0.89 14.86
CA LYS A 70 -1.36 -1.43 13.59
C LYS A 70 0.13 -1.78 13.69
N LEU A 71 0.92 -0.89 14.28
CA LEU A 71 2.35 -1.13 14.50
C LEU A 71 2.60 -2.29 15.48
N GLY A 72 1.71 -2.47 16.46
CA GLY A 72 1.73 -3.61 17.39
C GLY A 72 1.51 -4.94 16.68
N GLN A 73 0.52 -5.01 15.77
CA GLN A 73 0.15 -6.22 15.04
C GLN A 73 1.14 -6.57 13.90
N ILE A 74 1.66 -5.58 13.18
CA ILE A 74 2.48 -5.81 11.98
C ILE A 74 3.96 -5.72 12.32
N ARG A 75 4.58 -6.86 12.65
CA ARG A 75 5.99 -6.97 13.08
C ARG A 75 6.97 -6.24 12.16
N ILE A 76 6.81 -6.36 10.84
CA ILE A 76 7.75 -5.77 9.88
C ILE A 76 7.71 -4.24 9.87
N LEU A 77 6.54 -3.63 10.10
CA LEU A 77 6.44 -2.17 10.19
C LEU A 77 7.11 -1.64 11.45
N ARG A 78 6.96 -2.35 12.58
CA ARG A 78 7.66 -2.01 13.83
C ARG A 78 9.17 -2.07 13.68
N GLU A 79 9.69 -3.13 13.06
CA GLU A 79 11.13 -3.29 12.84
C GLU A 79 11.67 -2.17 11.94
N LEU A 80 10.98 -1.91 10.83
CA LEU A 80 11.38 -0.87 9.89
C LEU A 80 11.35 0.53 10.54
N LYS A 81 10.30 0.84 11.32
CA LYS A 81 10.20 2.11 12.06
C LYS A 81 11.38 2.29 13.00
N ARG A 82 11.64 1.29 13.86
CA ARG A 82 12.75 1.30 14.82
C ARG A 82 14.09 1.53 14.13
N ARG A 83 14.32 0.83 13.01
CA ARG A 83 15.57 0.95 12.25
C ARG A 83 15.75 2.37 11.69
N ILE A 84 14.71 2.97 11.10
CA ILE A 84 14.78 4.33 10.56
C ILE A 84 15.00 5.37 11.66
N GLU A 85 14.35 5.21 12.82
CA GLU A 85 14.55 6.11 13.96
C GLU A 85 15.98 6.04 14.51
N GLN A 86 16.59 4.84 14.51
CA GLN A 86 17.99 4.65 14.89
C GLN A 86 18.97 5.26 13.88
N GLU A 87 18.70 5.10 12.57
CA GLU A 87 19.55 5.62 11.50
C GLU A 87 19.47 7.14 11.37
N THR A 88 18.29 7.74 11.58
CA THR A 88 18.07 9.19 11.42
C THR A 88 18.20 9.97 12.73
N GLY A 89 18.12 9.30 13.89
CA GLY A 89 18.07 9.94 15.20
C GLY A 89 16.76 10.70 15.48
N GLN A 90 15.76 10.58 14.59
CA GLN A 90 14.47 11.26 14.71
C GLN A 90 13.36 10.27 14.96
N THR A 91 12.47 10.58 15.90
CA THR A 91 11.26 9.80 16.16
C THR A 91 10.26 10.01 15.02
N LEU A 92 9.78 8.91 14.43
CA LEU A 92 8.81 8.96 13.35
C LEU A 92 7.39 9.17 13.91
N PRO A 93 6.51 9.91 13.20
CA PRO A 93 5.15 10.15 13.67
C PRO A 93 4.35 8.85 13.80
N CYS A 94 3.27 8.91 14.55
CA CYS A 94 2.32 7.82 14.74
C CYS A 94 0.91 8.36 14.54
N GLY A 95 0.05 7.56 13.92
CA GLY A 95 -1.36 7.91 13.76
C GLY A 95 -2.16 7.81 15.06
N PRO A 96 -3.42 8.27 15.06
CA PRO A 96 -4.30 8.14 16.20
C PRO A 96 -4.57 6.67 16.53
N SER A 97 -4.89 6.38 17.80
CA SER A 97 -5.34 5.06 18.22
C SER A 97 -6.61 4.66 17.48
N GLU A 98 -6.70 3.40 17.07
CA GLU A 98 -7.87 2.88 16.37
C GLU A 98 -8.26 1.49 16.87
N LYS A 99 -9.57 1.17 16.80
CA LYS A 99 -10.06 -0.18 17.06
C LYS A 99 -9.85 -1.03 15.80
N LEU A 100 -8.96 -2.01 15.89
CA LEU A 100 -8.69 -2.90 14.77
C LEU A 100 -9.74 -4.02 14.66
N PRO A 101 -10.10 -4.42 13.43
CA PRO A 101 -10.91 -5.62 13.21
C PRO A 101 -10.16 -6.86 13.70
N PRO A 102 -10.88 -7.96 14.03
CA PRO A 102 -10.24 -9.20 14.43
C PRO A 102 -9.37 -9.72 13.28
N THR A 103 -8.13 -10.10 13.59
CA THR A 103 -7.25 -10.75 12.62
C THR A 103 -7.85 -12.10 12.22
N ALA A 104 -7.94 -12.37 10.93
CA ALA A 104 -8.43 -13.64 10.41
C ALA A 104 -7.61 -14.80 11.01
N GLN A 105 -8.28 -15.67 11.78
CA GLN A 105 -7.66 -16.86 12.32
C GLN A 105 -7.61 -17.92 11.23
N ARG A 106 -6.40 -18.27 10.78
CA ARG A 106 -6.24 -19.42 9.89
C ARG A 106 -6.47 -20.68 10.72
N ARG A 107 -7.64 -21.33 10.55
CA ARG A 107 -7.84 -22.69 11.05
C ARG A 107 -6.75 -23.57 10.43
N ARG A 108 -5.95 -24.21 11.27
CA ARG A 108 -4.98 -25.22 10.83
C ARG A 108 -5.71 -26.50 10.47
#